data_AF-A0A6P3YHZ3-F1
#
_entry.id   AF-A0A6P3YHZ3-F1
#
_cell.length_a   1.000
_cell.length_b   1.000
_cell.length_c   1.000
_cell.angle_alpha   90.00
_cell.angle_beta   90.00
_cell.angle_gamma   90.00
#
_symmetry.space_group_name_H-M   'P 1'
#
loop_
_entity.id
_entity.type
_entity.pdbx_description
1 polymer ?
#
loop_
_entity_poly.entity_id
_entity_poly.type
_entity_poly.pdbx_seq_one_letter_code
_entity_poly.pdbx_strand_id
1 'polypeptide(L)'
;MKCKTVWQISMKLVKVGATVYKELPAAKFYFLLPVNPDKKCCLRIVRYEIESPDAYYRTHIMKRAICKYISACFLFVCNGRAEETQHTFVSKETDSYGLSEGPFWDATTQNLYFVDIYNQYIRRLNYQTGLVTSAYIANGTVGVVAPVEGTSEQLVAGVGQDLVMVYWNGEQTQTDVPIEKLSSVDSGISTRINDGKIDSSGRFWLGTRGEDKNGDSIPNIGSLYIIDKNFMVEEKISPVTTSNGLIWNIEDDTFYYIDSPTRQIAAYDYKSCSGEISNRRIVFDFNAANIPGEPDGMTIDINGNLWVAVFGGGCVPVYIGSVKPLVNNYKFDNYFGEDGFGDFNFTQEIITKVDETKRAPVVLVDLVKKYPGEVTIVTLGPLTNIAVASALEPRFLCYTKQLIIMGSSVQSESDESLKLEFNFEQDPESNWITFNSTNKVHTLFPIDTVRSHPISKDEHKMIFNKLKASFAKFLYLAERVAFEKQEFWEPSDAMAMTIMLKPEIVKKSFETTLVPVLVGDARGAVIVDSNNTAHNARIIQDFDLIAFKNLISECLS
;
A
#
# COMPACT_ATOMS: atom_id res chain seq x y z
N MET A 1 23.87 38.46 9.27
CA MET A 1 24.63 37.53 8.39
C MET A 1 23.70 36.36 8.03
N LYS A 2 23.93 35.66 6.92
CA LYS A 2 22.95 34.70 6.37
C LYS A 2 22.86 33.45 7.27
N CYS A 3 21.74 33.25 7.96
CA CYS A 3 21.33 31.89 8.35
C CYS A 3 20.78 31.23 7.08
N LYS A 4 21.57 30.33 6.49
CA LYS A 4 21.14 29.44 5.43
C LYS A 4 21.06 28.04 6.03
N THR A 5 20.01 27.31 5.64
CA THR A 5 19.88 25.86 5.77
C THR A 5 19.33 25.32 7.10
N VAL A 6 18.01 25.10 7.13
CA VAL A 6 17.42 23.85 7.67
C VAL A 6 16.32 23.44 6.68
N TRP A 7 16.63 22.52 5.76
CA TRP A 7 15.60 21.93 4.87
C TRP A 7 15.05 20.69 5.55
N GLN A 8 13.94 20.85 6.27
CA GLN A 8 13.30 19.73 6.95
C GLN A 8 12.35 19.02 5.98
N ILE A 9 12.65 17.77 5.65
CA ILE A 9 11.76 16.91 4.86
C ILE A 9 11.28 15.79 5.77
N SER A 10 9.99 15.81 6.10
CA SER A 10 9.35 14.76 6.88
C SER A 10 8.28 14.04 6.08
N MET A 11 8.66 12.87 5.56
CA MET A 11 7.80 11.84 5.01
C MET A 11 8.25 10.50 5.60
N LYS A 12 7.32 9.70 6.15
CA LYS A 12 7.65 8.43 6.81
C LYS A 12 8.15 7.38 5.80
N LEU A 13 9.25 6.69 6.14
CA LEU A 13 9.66 5.44 5.49
C LEU A 13 8.80 4.30 6.06
N VAL A 14 7.65 4.04 5.45
CA VAL A 14 6.71 3.02 5.92
C VAL A 14 7.19 1.61 5.54
N LYS A 15 7.57 0.85 6.58
CA LYS A 15 7.55 -0.62 6.74
C LYS A 15 7.08 -1.47 5.55
N VAL A 16 7.95 -2.42 5.14
CA VAL A 16 7.59 -3.59 4.30
C VAL A 16 8.12 -4.87 4.96
N GLY A 17 7.22 -5.69 5.53
CA GLY A 17 7.50 -6.97 6.24
C GLY A 17 8.17 -6.81 7.63
N ALA A 18 7.96 -7.65 8.65
CA ALA A 18 7.05 -8.79 8.89
C ALA A 18 6.82 -8.91 10.43
N THR A 19 5.61 -9.00 11.00
CA THR A 19 4.88 -10.27 11.30
C THR A 19 3.55 -9.99 12.04
N VAL A 20 2.48 -10.69 11.65
CA VAL A 20 1.11 -10.82 12.24
C VAL A 20 0.53 -9.63 13.04
N TYR A 21 -0.17 -8.72 12.37
CA TYR A 21 -1.64 -8.54 12.47
C TYR A 21 -2.12 -7.38 11.57
N LYS A 22 -3.32 -7.54 10.98
CA LYS A 22 -4.11 -6.57 10.20
C LYS A 22 -3.45 -5.99 8.93
N GLU A 23 -4.33 -5.65 7.97
CA GLU A 23 -4.00 -4.89 6.77
C GLU A 23 -3.45 -3.51 7.17
N LEU A 24 -2.27 -3.14 6.69
CA LEU A 24 -1.70 -1.80 6.86
C LEU A 24 -1.51 -1.17 5.47
N PRO A 25 -2.29 -0.14 5.11
CA PRO A 25 -2.20 0.47 3.79
C PRO A 25 -1.02 1.42 3.64
N ALA A 26 -0.51 1.53 2.41
CA ALA A 26 0.45 2.56 2.04
C ALA A 26 -0.10 3.97 2.33
N ALA A 27 0.74 4.86 2.84
CA ALA A 27 0.38 6.26 3.07
C ALA A 27 0.12 6.98 1.73
N LYS A 28 -0.84 7.91 1.73
CA LYS A 28 -1.02 8.88 0.64
C LYS A 28 -0.55 10.25 1.11
N PHE A 29 0.13 10.98 0.23
CA PHE A 29 0.48 12.38 0.44
C PHE A 29 -0.60 13.28 -0.13
N TYR A 30 -1.02 14.28 0.64
CA TYR A 30 -2.03 15.27 0.23
C TYR A 30 -1.40 16.67 0.27
N PHE A 31 -1.76 17.48 -0.72
CA PHE A 31 -1.26 18.84 -0.90
C PHE A 31 -2.25 19.85 -0.33
N LEU A 32 -1.79 20.76 0.53
CA LEU A 32 -2.55 21.92 0.97
C LEU A 32 -1.91 23.18 0.38
N LEU A 33 -2.49 23.70 -0.71
CA LEU A 33 -2.02 24.89 -1.43
C LEU A 33 -2.57 26.17 -0.77
N PRO A 34 -1.72 27.13 -0.32
CA PRO A 34 -2.19 28.42 0.14
C PRO A 34 -2.69 29.28 -1.04
N VAL A 35 -3.88 29.88 -0.90
CA VAL A 35 -4.47 30.74 -1.93
C VAL A 35 -4.38 32.22 -1.54
N ASN A 36 -3.26 32.85 -1.94
CA ASN A 36 -3.03 34.30 -2.11
C ASN A 36 -3.24 35.24 -0.87
N PRO A 37 -2.32 36.16 -0.51
CA PRO A 37 -2.31 36.82 0.80
C PRO A 37 -3.53 37.68 1.19
N ASP A 38 -4.34 38.15 0.23
CA ASP A 38 -5.36 39.18 0.48
C ASP A 38 -6.77 38.65 0.84
N LYS A 39 -6.98 37.33 0.97
CA LYS A 39 -8.29 36.77 1.34
C LYS A 39 -8.21 35.64 2.37
N LYS A 40 -8.82 35.89 3.54
CA LYS A 40 -8.93 34.93 4.64
C LYS A 40 -9.68 33.66 4.21
N CYS A 41 -9.11 32.51 4.58
CA CYS A 41 -9.75 31.18 4.67
C CYS A 41 -10.46 30.62 3.42
N CYS A 42 -9.72 30.04 2.47
CA CYS A 42 -10.24 29.03 1.52
C CYS A 42 -9.10 28.15 0.95
N LEU A 43 -9.00 26.90 1.42
CA LEU A 43 -8.23 25.84 0.75
C LEU A 43 -9.16 25.09 -0.21
N ARG A 44 -8.68 24.63 -1.37
CA ARG A 44 -9.51 23.99 -2.41
C ARG A 44 -9.00 22.59 -2.77
N ILE A 45 -9.82 21.58 -2.49
CA ILE A 45 -9.62 20.18 -2.90
C ILE A 45 -10.68 19.81 -3.96
N VAL A 46 -10.32 18.95 -4.91
CA VAL A 46 -11.21 18.46 -5.98
C VAL A 46 -11.89 17.15 -5.52
N ARG A 47 -13.23 17.10 -5.60
CA ARG A 47 -14.16 16.19 -4.87
C ARG A 47 -15.05 15.37 -5.83
N TYR A 48 -15.67 14.26 -5.38
CA TYR A 48 -17.09 13.88 -5.66
C TYR A 48 -17.58 12.75 -4.71
N GLU A 49 -18.91 12.59 -4.53
CA GLU A 49 -19.58 11.80 -3.45
C GLU A 49 -20.89 11.10 -3.90
N ILE A 50 -21.39 10.10 -3.14
CA ILE A 50 -22.74 9.99 -2.49
C ILE A 50 -23.05 8.52 -2.05
N GLU A 51 -23.87 8.35 -1.00
CA GLU A 51 -24.18 7.10 -0.26
C GLU A 51 -25.44 6.32 -0.74
N SER A 52 -25.58 5.03 -0.38
CA SER A 52 -26.84 4.33 0.04
C SER A 52 -26.61 2.80 0.27
N PRO A 53 -27.30 2.10 1.20
CA PRO A 53 -26.94 0.73 1.63
C PRO A 53 -27.85 -0.41 1.14
N ASP A 54 -27.31 -1.63 1.07
CA ASP A 54 -28.05 -2.86 1.45
C ASP A 54 -27.11 -4.05 1.76
N ALA A 55 -27.38 -4.82 2.82
CA ALA A 55 -26.38 -5.61 3.54
C ALA A 55 -26.32 -7.12 3.22
N TYR A 56 -27.36 -7.69 2.62
CA TYR A 56 -27.56 -9.16 2.61
C TYR A 56 -26.72 -9.95 1.59
N TYR A 57 -26.34 -9.33 0.46
CA TYR A 57 -25.59 -10.01 -0.63
C TYR A 57 -24.06 -10.03 -0.45
N ARG A 58 -23.53 -9.42 0.62
CA ARG A 58 -22.10 -9.04 0.72
C ARG A 58 -21.15 -10.21 1.01
N THR A 59 -21.53 -11.16 1.85
CA THR A 59 -20.59 -12.13 2.46
C THR A 59 -20.16 -13.30 1.60
N HIS A 60 -20.97 -13.76 0.63
CA HIS A 60 -20.66 -14.98 -0.14
C HIS A 60 -19.81 -14.72 -1.40
N ILE A 61 -19.99 -13.57 -2.06
CA ILE A 61 -19.21 -13.23 -3.28
C ILE A 61 -17.80 -12.72 -2.91
N MET A 62 -17.66 -12.00 -1.80
CA MET A 62 -16.36 -11.48 -1.33
C MET A 62 -15.32 -12.57 -1.11
N LYS A 63 -15.67 -13.65 -0.38
CA LYS A 63 -14.71 -14.70 0.00
C LYS A 63 -14.08 -15.39 -1.22
N ARG A 64 -14.87 -15.65 -2.28
CA ARG A 64 -14.39 -16.17 -3.57
C ARG A 64 -13.47 -15.20 -4.31
N ALA A 65 -13.79 -13.91 -4.32
CA ALA A 65 -12.92 -12.90 -4.94
C ALA A 65 -11.58 -12.79 -4.19
N ILE A 66 -11.62 -12.85 -2.86
CA ILE A 66 -10.45 -12.79 -1.97
C ILE A 66 -9.51 -13.99 -2.23
N CYS A 67 -10.02 -15.21 -2.43
CA CYS A 67 -9.20 -16.38 -2.75
C CYS A 67 -8.38 -16.22 -4.05
N LYS A 68 -8.95 -15.58 -5.08
CA LYS A 68 -8.23 -15.25 -6.33
C LYS A 68 -7.28 -14.06 -6.19
N TYR A 69 -7.58 -13.12 -5.30
CA TYR A 69 -6.80 -11.90 -5.08
C TYR A 69 -5.59 -12.09 -4.16
N ILE A 70 -5.59 -13.05 -3.23
CA ILE A 70 -4.55 -13.15 -2.21
C ILE A 70 -3.18 -13.47 -2.80
N SER A 71 -3.07 -14.51 -3.63
CA SER A 71 -1.80 -14.86 -4.30
C SER A 71 -1.38 -13.81 -5.34
N ALA A 72 -2.29 -12.92 -5.76
CA ALA A 72 -2.08 -11.81 -6.68
C ALA A 72 -1.55 -10.53 -6.01
N CYS A 73 -2.04 -10.21 -4.81
CA CYS A 73 -1.82 -8.92 -4.16
C CYS A 73 -0.42 -8.75 -3.55
N PHE A 74 0.15 -9.79 -2.95
CA PHE A 74 1.49 -9.71 -2.34
C PHE A 74 2.59 -9.43 -3.37
N LEU A 75 2.37 -9.97 -4.56
CA LEU A 75 3.15 -9.82 -5.78
C LEU A 75 3.24 -8.36 -6.27
N PHE A 76 2.22 -7.53 -5.97
CA PHE A 76 2.10 -6.13 -6.40
C PHE A 76 2.96 -5.14 -5.57
N VAL A 77 3.42 -5.52 -4.38
CA VAL A 77 4.06 -4.61 -3.42
C VAL A 77 5.49 -4.23 -3.82
N CYS A 78 6.10 -4.93 -4.79
CA CYS A 78 7.55 -4.88 -5.01
C CYS A 78 8.04 -4.15 -6.28
N ASN A 79 7.20 -3.83 -7.29
CA ASN A 79 7.69 -3.35 -8.60
C ASN A 79 6.81 -2.25 -9.25
N GLY A 80 6.88 -1.01 -8.74
CA GLY A 80 6.24 0.16 -9.35
C GLY A 80 7.23 1.12 -10.02
N ARG A 81 7.27 1.15 -11.37
CA ARG A 81 7.84 2.25 -12.18
C ARG A 81 7.05 2.45 -13.48
N ALA A 82 6.68 3.69 -13.80
CA ALA A 82 6.20 4.13 -15.12
C ALA A 82 6.16 5.67 -15.25
N GLU A 83 6.36 6.18 -16.48
CA GLU A 83 6.44 7.61 -16.84
C GLU A 83 5.45 7.99 -17.98
N GLU A 84 5.05 9.25 -18.26
CA GLU A 84 5.57 10.57 -17.87
C GLU A 84 4.47 11.62 -17.55
N THR A 85 4.45 12.21 -16.34
CA THR A 85 3.76 13.46 -15.93
C THR A 85 4.50 14.06 -14.73
N GLN A 86 5.19 15.20 -14.91
CA GLN A 86 6.02 15.93 -13.90
C GLN A 86 6.40 15.12 -12.65
N HIS A 87 7.18 14.04 -12.86
CA HIS A 87 7.24 12.94 -11.90
C HIS A 87 7.92 13.33 -10.60
N THR A 88 7.18 13.19 -9.50
CA THR A 88 7.79 12.98 -8.19
C THR A 88 8.27 11.53 -8.16
N PHE A 89 9.53 11.32 -8.54
CA PHE A 89 10.14 10.00 -8.51
C PHE A 89 10.28 9.54 -7.05
N VAL A 90 9.53 8.50 -6.68
CA VAL A 90 9.74 7.78 -5.42
C VAL A 90 10.70 6.63 -5.70
N SER A 91 11.97 6.81 -5.31
CA SER A 91 12.98 5.76 -5.33
C SER A 91 13.09 5.09 -3.95
N LYS A 92 13.40 3.79 -3.96
CA LYS A 92 13.77 3.05 -2.74
C LYS A 92 15.23 3.38 -2.41
N GLU A 93 15.44 4.24 -1.42
CA GLU A 93 16.79 4.62 -0.96
C GLU A 93 17.41 3.60 0.01
N THR A 94 16.58 2.85 0.76
CA THR A 94 17.05 1.89 1.77
C THR A 94 16.21 0.61 1.76
N ASP A 95 16.70 -0.45 2.40
CA ASP A 95 15.86 -1.57 2.82
C ASP A 95 14.83 -1.19 3.88
N SER A 96 13.91 -2.10 4.18
CA SER A 96 12.86 -1.90 5.17
C SER A 96 13.36 -2.07 6.60
N TYR A 97 12.95 -1.15 7.46
CA TYR A 97 13.14 -1.19 8.91
C TYR A 97 11.77 -1.35 9.62
N GLY A 98 11.77 -1.46 10.96
CA GLY A 98 10.58 -1.84 11.74
C GLY A 98 9.44 -0.82 11.71
N LEU A 99 9.52 0.22 12.53
CA LEU A 99 8.64 1.38 12.47
C LEU A 99 9.49 2.64 12.35
N SER A 100 9.64 3.16 11.13
CA SER A 100 10.55 4.27 10.86
C SER A 100 9.85 5.61 10.69
N GLU A 101 10.25 6.53 11.57
CA GLU A 101 9.64 7.85 11.77
C GLU A 101 10.73 8.89 12.08
N GLY A 102 10.32 10.10 12.49
CA GLY A 102 11.24 11.19 12.86
C GLY A 102 12.38 11.48 11.87
N PRO A 103 12.16 11.51 10.54
CA PRO A 103 13.23 11.80 9.59
C PRO A 103 13.78 13.23 9.79
N PHE A 104 15.09 13.31 9.97
CA PHE A 104 15.86 14.55 10.08
C PHE A 104 16.95 14.59 9.02
N TRP A 105 16.88 15.57 8.13
CA TRP A 105 17.89 15.77 7.08
C TRP A 105 18.98 16.74 7.56
N ASP A 106 20.19 16.24 7.75
CA ASP A 106 21.38 17.07 7.91
C ASP A 106 21.95 17.42 6.52
N ALA A 107 21.60 18.62 6.06
CA ALA A 107 22.09 19.17 4.81
C ALA A 107 23.61 19.49 4.81
N THR A 108 24.26 19.60 5.97
CA THR A 108 25.71 19.86 6.06
C THR A 108 26.49 18.61 5.72
N THR A 109 26.11 17.48 6.33
CA THR A 109 26.80 16.19 6.13
C THR A 109 26.15 15.29 5.08
N GLN A 110 25.03 15.72 4.48
CA GLN A 110 24.23 14.98 3.48
C GLN A 110 23.74 13.61 4.01
N ASN A 111 23.30 13.59 5.27
CA ASN A 111 22.80 12.40 5.94
C ASN A 111 21.34 12.56 6.35
N LEU A 112 20.57 11.49 6.17
CA LEU A 112 19.21 11.35 6.69
C LEU A 112 19.26 10.51 7.97
N TYR A 113 18.97 11.11 9.11
CA TYR A 113 18.72 10.42 10.36
C TYR A 113 17.24 10.06 10.45
N PHE A 114 16.92 8.90 11.02
CA PHE A 114 15.56 8.46 11.28
C PHE A 114 15.56 7.39 12.37
N VAL A 115 14.41 7.10 12.96
CA VAL A 115 14.31 6.09 14.04
C VAL A 115 13.81 4.74 13.52
N ASP A 116 13.95 3.71 14.34
CA ASP A 116 13.20 2.46 14.23
C ASP A 116 12.59 2.17 15.61
N ILE A 117 11.39 2.70 15.85
CA ILE A 117 10.81 2.96 17.17
C ILE A 117 10.87 1.73 18.06
N TYR A 118 10.24 0.62 17.62
CA TYR A 118 10.11 -0.59 18.44
C TYR A 118 11.37 -1.44 18.50
N ASN A 119 12.24 -1.36 17.48
CA ASN A 119 13.53 -2.06 17.49
C ASN A 119 14.63 -1.29 18.23
N GLN A 120 14.32 -0.09 18.75
CA GLN A 120 15.22 0.76 19.56
C GLN A 120 16.50 1.18 18.83
N TYR A 121 16.43 1.42 17.51
CA TYR A 121 17.55 1.95 16.74
C TYR A 121 17.37 3.42 16.37
N ILE A 122 18.47 4.15 16.41
CA ILE A 122 18.69 5.30 15.54
C ILE A 122 19.35 4.78 14.25
N ARG A 123 18.88 5.25 13.10
CA ARG A 123 19.41 4.94 11.77
C ARG A 123 20.00 6.20 11.15
N ARG A 124 21.05 6.03 10.35
CA ARG A 124 21.63 7.09 9.50
C ARG A 124 21.84 6.53 8.10
N LEU A 125 21.18 7.12 7.11
CA LEU A 125 21.47 6.92 5.69
C LEU A 125 22.46 8.01 5.25
N ASN A 126 23.60 7.61 4.71
CA ASN A 126 24.46 8.49 3.93
C ASN A 126 23.94 8.54 2.49
N TYR A 127 23.45 9.70 2.07
CA TYR A 127 22.80 9.86 0.75
C TYR A 127 23.76 9.70 -0.43
N GLN A 128 25.06 9.96 -0.24
CA GLN A 128 26.07 9.83 -1.30
C GLN A 128 26.48 8.38 -1.56
N THR A 129 26.46 7.53 -0.53
CA THR A 129 26.91 6.12 -0.62
C THR A 129 25.76 5.11 -0.61
N GLY A 130 24.56 5.52 -0.21
CA GLY A 130 23.43 4.61 0.04
C GLY A 130 23.60 3.75 1.30
N LEU A 131 24.68 3.94 2.07
CA LEU A 131 24.96 3.13 3.25
C LEU A 131 24.07 3.55 4.42
N VAL A 132 23.38 2.57 5.03
CA VAL A 132 22.70 2.76 6.31
C VAL A 132 23.51 2.15 7.45
N THR A 133 23.84 2.97 8.44
CA THR A 133 24.42 2.56 9.72
C THR A 133 23.40 2.70 10.84
N SER A 134 23.66 2.12 12.02
CA SER A 134 22.69 2.14 13.12
C SER A 134 23.30 2.14 14.52
N ALA A 135 22.71 2.90 15.43
CA ALA A 135 22.98 2.85 16.85
C ALA A 135 21.82 2.13 17.56
N TYR A 136 22.10 1.01 18.24
CA TYR A 136 21.15 0.38 19.15
C TYR A 136 21.20 1.09 20.50
N ILE A 137 20.04 1.49 21.02
CA ILE A 137 19.95 2.34 22.22
C ILE A 137 19.68 1.54 23.50
N ALA A 138 19.06 0.35 23.38
CA ALA A 138 18.78 -0.58 24.48
C ALA A 138 18.00 -0.01 25.70
N ASN A 139 17.42 1.18 25.59
CA ASN A 139 16.79 1.93 26.70
C ASN A 139 15.30 2.27 26.44
N GLY A 140 14.64 1.55 25.54
CA GLY A 140 13.22 1.74 25.20
C GLY A 140 13.00 2.29 23.79
N THR A 141 11.74 2.60 23.46
CA THR A 141 11.34 3.00 22.11
C THR A 141 11.91 4.36 21.72
N VAL A 142 12.61 4.45 20.59
CA VAL A 142 13.21 5.71 20.11
C VAL A 142 12.21 6.42 19.21
N GLY A 143 11.54 7.48 19.70
CA GLY A 143 10.48 8.18 18.94
C GLY A 143 11.01 9.26 17.98
N VAL A 144 12.11 9.93 18.35
CA VAL A 144 12.68 11.04 17.57
C VAL A 144 14.20 11.10 17.75
N VAL A 145 14.91 11.61 16.75
CA VAL A 145 16.35 11.91 16.79
C VAL A 145 16.65 13.22 16.06
N ALA A 146 17.65 13.97 16.53
CA ALA A 146 18.26 15.05 15.76
C ALA A 146 19.77 15.20 16.10
N PRO A 147 20.61 15.63 15.16
CA PRO A 147 22.03 15.91 15.39
C PRO A 147 22.25 17.18 16.21
N VAL A 148 23.38 17.26 16.90
CA VAL A 148 23.80 18.44 17.67
C VAL A 148 24.67 19.35 16.79
N GLU A 149 24.35 20.66 16.74
CA GLU A 149 25.13 21.63 15.96
C GLU A 149 26.59 21.71 16.45
N GLY A 150 27.54 21.70 15.51
CA GLY A 150 28.97 21.85 15.79
C GLY A 150 29.72 20.55 16.13
N THR A 151 29.08 19.39 16.08
CA THR A 151 29.71 18.09 16.35
C THR A 151 29.13 16.98 15.47
N SER A 152 29.96 16.01 15.08
CA SER A 152 29.54 14.77 14.43
C SER A 152 29.22 13.65 15.43
N GLU A 153 29.76 13.73 16.66
CA GLU A 153 29.82 12.61 17.60
C GLU A 153 28.59 12.51 18.53
N GLN A 154 27.65 13.46 18.43
CA GLN A 154 26.53 13.59 19.36
C GLN A 154 25.20 13.82 18.64
N LEU A 155 24.19 13.05 19.06
CA LEU A 155 22.78 13.23 18.70
C LEU A 155 21.97 13.42 19.99
N VAL A 156 20.80 14.06 19.88
CA VAL A 156 19.80 14.08 20.95
C VAL A 156 18.58 13.29 20.48
N ALA A 157 18.06 12.41 21.34
CA ALA A 157 16.98 11.50 21.00
C ALA A 157 15.92 11.39 22.11
N GLY A 158 14.66 11.21 21.72
CA GLY A 158 13.57 10.87 22.64
C GLY A 158 13.42 9.36 22.73
N VAL A 159 13.66 8.79 23.92
CA VAL A 159 13.78 7.35 24.16
C VAL A 159 12.92 6.96 25.36
N GLY A 160 11.87 6.18 25.13
CA GLY A 160 10.84 5.93 26.15
C GLY A 160 10.19 7.25 26.55
N GLN A 161 10.37 7.67 27.80
CA GLN A 161 9.93 8.98 28.33
C GLN A 161 11.10 9.97 28.52
N ASP A 162 12.31 9.60 28.13
CA ASP A 162 13.53 10.36 28.42
C ASP A 162 14.04 11.09 27.18
N LEU A 163 14.50 12.33 27.36
CA LEU A 163 15.39 12.98 26.41
C LEU A 163 16.83 12.59 26.77
N VAL A 164 17.56 12.01 25.82
CA VAL A 164 18.94 11.55 26.03
C VAL A 164 19.91 12.15 25.03
N MET A 165 21.14 12.40 25.47
CA MET A 165 22.30 12.56 24.60
C MET A 165 22.77 11.17 24.18
N VAL A 166 23.09 10.99 22.89
CA VAL A 166 23.59 9.75 22.30
C VAL A 166 24.97 10.03 21.70
N TYR A 167 25.98 9.31 22.17
CA TYR A 167 27.37 9.49 21.75
C TYR A 167 27.71 8.53 20.60
N TRP A 168 27.29 8.89 19.37
CA TRP A 168 27.49 8.10 18.16
C TRP A 168 27.73 8.99 16.94
N ASN A 169 28.77 8.67 16.17
CA ASN A 169 29.17 9.47 15.00
C ASN A 169 28.60 9.01 13.65
N GLY A 170 27.80 7.95 13.64
CA GLY A 170 27.14 7.50 12.43
C GLY A 170 28.01 6.69 11.46
N GLU A 171 29.33 6.58 11.64
CA GLU A 171 30.21 5.97 10.63
C GLU A 171 30.20 4.43 10.66
N GLN A 172 29.80 3.81 11.77
CA GLN A 172 29.67 2.36 11.90
C GLN A 172 28.42 1.98 12.69
N THR A 173 27.86 0.81 12.42
CA THR A 173 26.79 0.23 13.22
C THR A 173 27.33 -0.22 14.57
N GLN A 174 26.68 0.19 15.66
CA GLN A 174 27.07 -0.08 17.04
C GLN A 174 25.89 -0.60 17.85
N THR A 175 26.14 -1.61 18.68
CA THR A 175 25.13 -2.27 19.53
C THR A 175 25.19 -1.89 21.00
N ASP A 176 26.19 -1.08 21.39
CA ASP A 176 26.46 -0.64 22.76
C ASP A 176 26.91 0.83 22.69
N VAL A 177 25.93 1.72 22.53
CA VAL A 177 26.16 3.15 22.32
C VAL A 177 25.97 3.89 23.64
N PRO A 178 26.95 4.68 24.10
CA PRO A 178 26.80 5.43 25.33
C PRO A 178 25.67 6.47 25.22
N ILE A 179 24.81 6.50 26.23
CA ILE A 179 23.73 7.49 26.37
C ILE A 179 23.79 8.18 27.73
N GLU A 180 23.37 9.43 27.78
CA GLU A 180 23.26 10.23 28.99
C GLU A 180 21.85 10.83 29.08
N LYS A 181 21.16 10.64 30.21
CA LYS A 181 19.83 11.20 30.38
C LYS A 181 19.89 12.69 30.70
N LEU A 182 19.19 13.48 29.90
CA LEU A 182 19.11 14.94 30.01
C LEU A 182 17.85 15.39 30.78
N SER A 183 16.69 14.79 30.48
CA SER A 183 15.41 15.07 31.15
C SER A 183 14.41 13.91 30.94
N SER A 184 13.26 13.99 31.60
CA SER A 184 12.16 13.02 31.49
C SER A 184 10.80 13.74 31.44
N VAL A 185 9.83 13.18 30.73
CA VAL A 185 8.44 13.64 30.67
C VAL A 185 7.48 12.60 31.28
N ASP A 186 6.18 12.92 31.43
CA ASP A 186 5.10 11.98 31.81
C ASP A 186 5.36 11.09 33.06
N SER A 187 6.11 11.59 34.04
CA SER A 187 6.55 10.81 35.20
C SER A 187 5.38 10.19 35.97
N GLY A 188 5.36 8.85 36.05
CA GLY A 188 4.31 8.08 36.73
C GLY A 188 3.11 7.69 35.84
N ILE A 189 3.13 8.04 34.56
CA ILE A 189 2.14 7.64 33.54
C ILE A 189 2.80 6.63 32.58
N SER A 190 2.04 5.73 31.96
CA SER A 190 2.53 4.79 30.94
C SER A 190 2.37 5.41 29.55
N THR A 191 3.41 6.11 29.10
CA THR A 191 3.50 6.78 27.80
C THR A 191 4.87 6.56 27.16
N ARG A 192 4.98 6.92 25.88
CA ARG A 192 6.27 7.12 25.20
C ARG A 192 6.28 8.41 24.41
N ILE A 193 7.46 9.01 24.26
CA ILE A 193 7.76 9.97 23.21
C ILE A 193 7.48 9.30 21.86
N ASN A 194 6.80 10.03 20.99
CA ASN A 194 6.26 9.51 19.75
C ASN A 194 6.73 10.30 18.53
N ASP A 195 6.66 11.62 18.59
CA ASP A 195 7.17 12.52 17.56
C ASP A 195 7.87 13.70 18.23
N GLY A 196 8.70 14.43 17.49
CA GLY A 196 9.39 15.59 18.02
C GLY A 196 10.19 16.36 16.99
N LYS A 197 10.59 17.57 17.35
CA LYS A 197 11.21 18.51 16.41
C LYS A 197 11.95 19.63 17.13
N ILE A 198 12.93 20.22 16.45
CA ILE A 198 13.65 21.39 16.96
C ILE A 198 13.03 22.64 16.35
N ASP A 199 12.83 23.69 17.15
CA ASP A 199 12.40 25.01 16.67
C ASP A 199 13.56 25.92 16.25
N SER A 200 13.26 27.08 15.68
CA SER A 200 14.26 28.06 15.21
C SER A 200 15.24 28.56 16.27
N SER A 201 14.95 28.34 17.57
CA SER A 201 15.77 28.74 18.72
C SER A 201 16.52 27.57 19.35
N GLY A 202 16.47 26.38 18.74
CA GLY A 202 17.17 25.18 19.24
C GLY A 202 16.45 24.47 20.39
N ARG A 203 15.18 24.77 20.67
CA ARG A 203 14.41 24.07 21.71
C ARG A 203 13.78 22.81 21.13
N PHE A 204 13.80 21.72 21.90
CA PHE A 204 13.15 20.48 21.53
C PHE A 204 11.67 20.52 21.87
N TRP A 205 10.83 20.25 20.89
CA TRP A 205 9.41 19.97 21.06
C TRP A 205 9.21 18.47 21.01
N LEU A 206 8.61 17.88 22.04
CA LEU A 206 8.44 16.42 22.17
C LEU A 206 6.98 16.09 22.45
N GLY A 207 6.40 15.28 21.58
CA GLY A 207 5.04 14.78 21.69
C GLY A 207 5.01 13.37 22.26
N THR A 208 4.14 13.11 23.24
CA THR A 208 3.93 11.76 23.79
C THR A 208 2.59 11.15 23.39
N ARG A 209 2.48 9.84 23.59
CA ARG A 209 1.23 9.06 23.48
C ARG A 209 1.20 7.94 24.50
N GLY A 210 0.01 7.46 24.83
CA GLY A 210 -0.14 6.25 25.65
C GLY A 210 0.47 5.01 25.01
N GLU A 211 0.92 4.07 25.85
CA GLU A 211 1.29 2.74 25.35
C GLU A 211 0.09 2.01 24.73
N ASP A 212 0.35 1.15 23.75
CA ASP A 212 -0.71 0.45 23.02
C ASP A 212 -1.35 -0.66 23.87
N LYS A 213 -2.66 -0.57 24.08
CA LYS A 213 -3.44 -1.58 24.80
C LYS A 213 -4.44 -2.22 23.84
N ASN A 214 -4.28 -3.52 23.58
CA ASN A 214 -5.02 -4.29 22.57
C ASN A 214 -4.86 -3.78 21.12
N GLY A 215 -3.86 -2.92 20.85
CA GLY A 215 -3.56 -2.36 19.53
C GLY A 215 -3.98 -0.89 19.35
N ASP A 216 -4.65 -0.29 20.34
CA ASP A 216 -5.05 1.13 20.34
C ASP A 216 -4.27 1.91 21.43
N SER A 217 -3.96 3.19 21.16
CA SER A 217 -3.38 4.09 22.16
C SER A 217 -4.39 4.37 23.28
N ILE A 218 -3.93 4.44 24.52
CA ILE A 218 -4.77 4.94 25.62
C ILE A 218 -5.08 6.44 25.34
N PRO A 219 -6.36 6.86 25.32
CA PRO A 219 -6.74 8.22 24.98
C PRO A 219 -6.44 9.22 26.10
N ASN A 220 -6.06 10.43 25.71
CA ASN A 220 -5.92 11.61 26.59
C ASN A 220 -4.96 11.45 27.78
N ILE A 221 -3.85 10.70 27.60
CA ILE A 221 -2.80 10.56 28.63
C ILE A 221 -1.41 11.04 28.19
N GLY A 222 -1.24 11.47 26.93
CA GLY A 222 -0.02 12.12 26.46
C GLY A 222 -0.13 13.64 26.49
N SER A 223 0.98 14.29 26.18
CA SER A 223 1.13 15.75 26.16
C SER A 223 2.13 16.19 25.07
N LEU A 224 2.12 17.47 24.72
CA LEU A 224 3.19 18.13 23.97
C LEU A 224 4.04 18.98 24.92
N TYR A 225 5.34 18.73 24.94
CA TYR A 225 6.33 19.43 25.74
C TYR A 225 7.25 20.30 24.89
N ILE A 226 7.79 21.36 25.49
CA ILE A 226 9.01 22.02 25.04
C ILE A 226 10.12 21.79 26.06
N ILE A 227 11.36 21.66 25.58
CA ILE A 227 12.55 21.46 26.39
C ILE A 227 13.61 22.47 25.93
N ASP A 228 14.09 23.29 26.86
CA ASP A 228 15.06 24.33 26.58
C ASP A 228 16.51 23.82 26.58
N LYS A 229 17.46 24.72 26.28
CA LYS A 229 18.91 24.43 26.27
C LYS A 229 19.51 24.06 27.64
N ASN A 230 18.75 24.22 28.73
CA ASN A 230 19.11 23.82 30.08
C ASN A 230 18.41 22.49 30.47
N PHE A 231 17.74 21.85 29.51
CA PHE A 231 16.91 20.65 29.66
C PHE A 231 15.73 20.82 30.61
N MET A 232 15.26 22.06 30.80
CA MET A 232 14.04 22.35 31.55
C MET A 232 12.81 22.02 30.70
N VAL A 233 11.92 21.18 31.23
CA VAL A 233 10.68 20.73 30.58
C VAL A 233 9.54 21.69 30.94
N GLU A 234 8.78 22.13 29.93
CA GLU A 234 7.52 22.86 30.09
C GLU A 234 6.43 22.21 29.23
N GLU A 235 5.25 21.98 29.80
CA GLU A 235 4.09 21.45 29.07
C GLU A 235 3.39 22.56 28.26
N LYS A 236 3.04 22.27 27.00
CA LYS A 236 2.39 23.22 26.09
C LYS A 236 0.97 22.81 25.69
N ILE A 237 0.71 21.52 25.53
CA ILE A 237 -0.63 20.99 25.20
C ILE A 237 -0.87 19.71 26.00
N SER A 238 -1.95 19.70 26.78
CA SER A 238 -2.45 18.52 27.49
C SER A 238 -3.96 18.64 27.71
N PRO A 239 -4.73 17.53 27.71
CA PRO A 239 -4.32 16.19 27.31
C PRO A 239 -4.26 16.02 25.79
N VAL A 240 -3.49 15.02 25.35
CA VAL A 240 -3.33 14.59 23.96
C VAL A 240 -3.48 13.06 23.90
N THR A 241 -3.98 12.50 22.80
CA THR A 241 -4.03 11.03 22.63
C THR A 241 -2.81 10.46 21.90
N THR A 242 -2.47 11.01 20.74
CA THR A 242 -1.28 10.62 19.98
C THR A 242 -0.71 11.86 19.32
N SER A 243 0.18 12.51 20.07
CA SER A 243 0.96 13.64 19.58
C SER A 243 1.83 13.18 18.41
N ASN A 244 1.53 13.70 17.24
CA ASN A 244 2.22 13.42 15.99
C ASN A 244 2.68 14.75 15.39
N GLY A 245 2.65 14.87 14.06
CA GLY A 245 3.30 15.91 13.30
C GLY A 245 3.22 17.32 13.88
N LEU A 246 4.36 17.99 13.83
CA LEU A 246 4.55 19.37 14.24
C LEU A 246 5.45 20.08 13.24
N ILE A 247 5.23 21.37 12.94
CA ILE A 247 6.01 22.14 11.97
C ILE A 247 5.71 23.64 12.12
N TRP A 248 6.66 24.50 11.78
CA TRP A 248 6.50 25.96 11.74
C TRP A 248 6.44 26.44 10.29
N ASN A 249 5.77 27.56 10.03
CA ASN A 249 5.86 28.23 8.74
C ASN A 249 7.23 28.90 8.50
N ILE A 250 7.46 29.33 7.26
CA ILE A 250 8.70 30.01 6.84
C ILE A 250 8.90 31.33 7.60
N GLU A 251 7.82 32.00 7.97
CA GLU A 251 7.84 33.27 8.70
C GLU A 251 8.11 33.11 10.21
N ASP A 252 8.15 31.86 10.72
CA ASP A 252 8.44 31.53 12.13
C ASP A 252 7.48 32.18 13.14
N ASP A 253 6.21 32.35 12.74
CA ASP A 253 5.12 32.99 13.49
C ASP A 253 3.87 32.11 13.69
N THR A 254 3.84 30.94 13.05
CA THR A 254 2.72 29.99 13.08
C THR A 254 3.23 28.57 13.32
N PHE A 255 2.74 27.94 14.38
CA PHE A 255 3.01 26.54 14.71
C PHE A 255 1.82 25.66 14.31
N TYR A 256 2.07 24.64 13.49
CA TYR A 256 1.10 23.61 13.12
C TYR A 256 1.30 22.34 13.94
N TYR A 257 0.20 21.68 14.31
CA TYR A 257 0.20 20.53 15.20
C TYR A 257 -0.92 19.52 14.89
N ILE A 258 -0.62 18.23 15.08
CA ILE A 258 -1.53 17.09 14.89
C ILE A 258 -1.59 16.24 16.17
N ASP A 259 -2.81 16.08 16.70
CA ASP A 259 -3.19 14.96 17.57
C ASP A 259 -4.04 14.00 16.73
N SER A 260 -3.45 12.91 16.27
CA SER A 260 -3.96 12.09 15.15
C SER A 260 -5.44 11.69 15.25
N PRO A 261 -5.95 11.24 16.41
CA PRO A 261 -7.34 10.80 16.55
C PRO A 261 -8.37 11.95 16.53
N THR A 262 -7.94 13.20 16.69
CA THR A 262 -8.81 14.37 16.40
C THR A 262 -9.10 14.47 14.91
N ARG A 263 -8.25 13.88 14.06
CA ARG A 263 -8.27 13.93 12.60
C ARG A 263 -8.25 15.38 12.08
N GLN A 264 -7.63 16.27 12.84
CA GLN A 264 -7.52 17.71 12.56
C GLN A 264 -6.06 18.16 12.54
N ILE A 265 -5.79 19.17 11.71
CA ILE A 265 -4.56 19.96 11.77
C ILE A 265 -4.90 21.27 12.46
N ALA A 266 -4.31 21.50 13.63
CA ALA A 266 -4.40 22.76 14.33
C ALA A 266 -3.24 23.68 13.91
N ALA A 267 -3.48 24.99 13.95
CA ALA A 267 -2.44 26.01 13.94
C ALA A 267 -2.58 26.92 15.16
N TYR A 268 -1.45 27.49 15.58
CA TYR A 268 -1.31 28.39 16.71
C TYR A 268 -0.44 29.58 16.28
N ASP A 269 -0.70 30.76 16.84
CA ASP A 269 0.25 31.88 16.75
C ASP A 269 1.44 31.54 17.66
N TYR A 270 2.64 31.65 17.12
CA TYR A 270 3.89 31.21 17.74
C TYR A 270 4.86 32.38 17.93
N LYS A 271 5.53 32.43 19.09
CA LYS A 271 6.57 33.42 19.38
C LYS A 271 7.93 32.73 19.45
N SER A 272 8.72 32.84 18.38
CA SER A 272 10.06 32.24 18.32
C SER A 272 10.96 32.61 19.50
N CYS A 273 10.90 33.86 19.99
CA CYS A 273 11.72 34.30 21.13
C CYS A 273 11.42 33.57 22.47
N SER A 274 10.21 33.04 22.69
CA SER A 274 9.82 32.40 23.97
C SER A 274 9.28 30.97 23.85
N GLY A 275 8.91 30.50 22.66
CA GLY A 275 8.26 29.20 22.48
C GLY A 275 6.80 29.19 22.96
N GLU A 276 6.20 30.36 23.16
CA GLU A 276 4.76 30.48 23.43
C GLU A 276 3.94 30.16 22.18
N ILE A 277 2.86 29.40 22.37
CA ILE A 277 1.81 29.16 21.38
C ILE A 277 0.48 29.70 21.92
N SER A 278 -0.35 30.27 21.03
CA SER A 278 -1.65 30.84 21.39
C SER A 278 -2.65 30.79 20.21
N ASN A 279 -3.89 31.24 20.43
CA ASN A 279 -4.90 31.41 19.36
C ASN A 279 -5.11 30.17 18.46
N ARG A 280 -5.32 29.00 19.10
CA ARG A 280 -5.60 27.72 18.43
C ARG A 280 -6.75 27.86 17.42
N ARG A 281 -6.48 27.47 16.18
CA ARG A 281 -7.45 27.42 15.07
C ARG A 281 -7.31 26.09 14.33
N ILE A 282 -8.40 25.52 13.84
CA ILE A 282 -8.33 24.37 12.92
C ILE A 282 -8.08 24.91 11.52
N VAL A 283 -7.01 24.45 10.88
CA VAL A 283 -6.68 24.81 9.48
C VAL A 283 -7.10 23.73 8.50
N PHE A 284 -7.26 22.49 8.97
CA PHE A 284 -7.76 21.38 8.16
C PHE A 284 -8.44 20.31 9.03
N ASP A 285 -9.51 19.68 8.53
CA ASP A 285 -10.25 18.61 9.20
C ASP A 285 -10.53 17.47 8.20
N PHE A 286 -10.01 16.28 8.50
CA PHE A 286 -10.10 15.09 7.64
C PHE A 286 -11.51 14.47 7.64
N ASN A 287 -12.30 14.66 8.71
CA ASN A 287 -13.70 14.25 8.72
C ASN A 287 -14.50 15.13 7.76
N ALA A 288 -14.34 16.46 7.88
CA ALA A 288 -15.03 17.42 7.02
C ALA A 288 -14.62 17.31 5.55
N ALA A 289 -13.36 16.92 5.29
CA ALA A 289 -12.84 16.67 3.94
C ALA A 289 -13.08 15.24 3.42
N ASN A 290 -13.66 14.34 4.24
CA ASN A 290 -13.84 12.91 3.96
C ASN A 290 -12.56 12.20 3.46
N ILE A 291 -11.40 12.59 3.99
CA ILE A 291 -10.13 11.91 3.71
C ILE A 291 -10.02 10.70 4.63
N PRO A 292 -9.84 9.47 4.13
CA PRO A 292 -9.66 8.28 4.97
C PRO A 292 -8.28 8.27 5.64
N GLY A 293 -8.16 7.55 6.76
CA GLY A 293 -6.93 7.49 7.55
C GLY A 293 -6.81 8.64 8.56
N GLU A 294 -5.64 8.77 9.19
CA GLU A 294 -5.35 9.77 10.20
C GLU A 294 -4.18 10.66 9.76
N PRO A 295 -4.23 11.98 10.02
CA PRO A 295 -3.08 12.85 9.87
C PRO A 295 -1.97 12.41 10.83
N ASP A 296 -0.73 12.47 10.36
CA ASP A 296 0.44 11.90 11.04
C ASP A 296 1.59 12.93 11.01
N GLY A 297 2.85 12.51 10.84
CA GLY A 297 3.99 13.40 10.61
C GLY A 297 3.77 14.37 9.43
N MET A 298 4.32 15.59 9.54
CA MET A 298 4.19 16.63 8.50
C MET A 298 5.44 17.50 8.34
N THR A 299 5.57 18.14 7.18
CA THR A 299 6.58 19.17 6.91
C THR A 299 6.04 20.30 6.02
N ILE A 300 6.84 21.34 5.79
CA ILE A 300 6.54 22.45 4.89
C ILE A 300 7.61 22.56 3.78
N ASP A 301 7.21 22.96 2.58
CA ASP A 301 8.15 23.23 1.47
C ASP A 301 8.51 24.72 1.31
N ILE A 302 9.39 25.02 0.35
CA ILE A 302 9.84 26.37 -0.02
C ILE A 302 8.73 27.37 -0.34
N ASN A 303 7.54 26.90 -0.73
CA ASN A 303 6.42 27.74 -1.14
C ASN A 303 5.39 27.89 -0.01
N GLY A 304 5.67 27.33 1.17
CA GLY A 304 4.75 27.33 2.30
C GLY A 304 3.64 26.27 2.20
N ASN A 305 3.73 25.29 1.29
CA ASN A 305 2.73 24.21 1.25
C ASN A 305 2.97 23.24 2.41
N LEU A 306 1.89 22.86 3.10
CA LEU A 306 1.93 21.85 4.15
C LEU A 306 1.79 20.44 3.54
N TRP A 307 2.76 19.60 3.83
CA TRP A 307 2.84 18.19 3.41
C TRP A 307 2.56 17.30 4.60
N VAL A 308 1.53 16.46 4.51
CA VAL A 308 1.04 15.65 5.64
C VAL A 308 1.00 14.18 5.22
N ALA A 309 1.64 13.32 6.03
CA ALA A 309 1.50 11.88 5.89
C ALA A 309 0.13 11.46 6.41
N VAL A 310 -0.54 10.55 5.69
CA VAL A 310 -1.88 10.04 6.07
C VAL A 310 -1.81 8.55 6.34
N PHE A 311 -1.70 8.21 7.62
CA PHE A 311 -1.67 6.84 8.10
C PHE A 311 -3.01 6.15 7.83
N GLY A 312 -3.00 4.96 7.24
CA GLY A 312 -4.24 4.25 6.87
C GLY A 312 -5.06 4.90 5.73
N GLY A 313 -4.53 5.91 5.02
CA GLY A 313 -5.23 6.58 3.90
C GLY A 313 -5.19 5.81 2.57
N GLY A 314 -4.34 4.78 2.47
CA GLY A 314 -4.38 3.82 1.38
C GLY A 314 -5.60 2.90 1.49
N CYS A 315 -6.19 2.56 0.35
CA CYS A 315 -7.09 1.42 0.22
C CYS A 315 -7.08 0.97 -1.24
N VAL A 316 -7.22 -0.33 -1.48
CA VAL A 316 -7.63 -0.85 -2.78
C VAL A 316 -9.16 -0.88 -2.75
N PRO A 317 -9.86 0.01 -3.45
CA PRO A 317 -11.32 0.04 -3.43
C PRO A 317 -11.90 -1.20 -4.12
N VAL A 318 -12.83 -1.88 -3.45
CA VAL A 318 -13.54 -3.04 -3.99
C VAL A 318 -14.89 -2.59 -4.55
N TYR A 319 -15.08 -2.66 -5.86
CA TYR A 319 -16.33 -2.29 -6.51
C TYR A 319 -17.15 -3.53 -6.89
N ILE A 320 -18.46 -3.51 -6.63
CA ILE A 320 -19.33 -4.63 -7.04
C ILE A 320 -19.50 -4.62 -8.56
N GLY A 321 -19.09 -5.71 -9.21
CA GLY A 321 -19.32 -5.95 -10.63
C GLY A 321 -20.71 -6.53 -10.94
N SER A 322 -20.77 -7.28 -12.03
CA SER A 322 -21.96 -8.01 -12.47
C SER A 322 -22.22 -9.20 -11.55
N VAL A 323 -23.46 -9.37 -11.08
CA VAL A 323 -23.84 -10.42 -10.10
C VAL A 323 -24.18 -11.77 -10.75
N LYS A 324 -24.25 -11.81 -12.09
CA LYS A 324 -24.49 -13.01 -12.90
C LYS A 324 -23.88 -12.82 -14.30
N PRO A 325 -23.73 -13.89 -15.10
CA PRO A 325 -23.42 -13.80 -16.52
C PRO A 325 -24.44 -12.93 -17.30
N LEU A 326 -24.04 -12.43 -18.47
CA LEU A 326 -24.87 -11.56 -19.31
C LEU A 326 -26.25 -12.18 -19.61
N VAL A 327 -26.25 -13.41 -20.14
CA VAL A 327 -27.48 -14.13 -20.52
C VAL A 327 -27.90 -15.12 -19.44
N ASN A 328 -26.99 -16.02 -19.05
CA ASN A 328 -27.31 -17.17 -18.20
C ASN A 328 -27.41 -16.85 -16.71
N ASN A 329 -27.88 -17.84 -15.94
CA ASN A 329 -27.66 -17.90 -14.51
C ASN A 329 -26.26 -18.47 -14.22
N TYR A 330 -25.63 -17.99 -13.16
CA TYR A 330 -24.33 -18.49 -12.71
C TYR A 330 -24.43 -19.96 -12.27
N LYS A 331 -23.50 -20.82 -12.71
CA LYS A 331 -23.41 -22.20 -12.24
C LYS A 331 -22.47 -22.24 -11.03
N PHE A 332 -23.01 -22.48 -9.84
CA PHE A 332 -22.22 -22.64 -8.62
C PHE A 332 -21.69 -24.07 -8.50
N ASP A 333 -20.40 -24.19 -8.22
CA ASP A 333 -19.76 -25.37 -7.63
C ASP A 333 -19.17 -25.02 -6.27
N ASN A 334 -18.75 -26.03 -5.50
CA ASN A 334 -17.98 -25.88 -4.26
C ASN A 334 -16.50 -26.30 -4.44
N TYR A 335 -15.89 -26.01 -5.59
CA TYR A 335 -14.50 -26.42 -5.88
C TYR A 335 -13.52 -25.95 -4.79
N PHE A 336 -13.63 -24.69 -4.37
CA PHE A 336 -12.85 -24.06 -3.31
C PHE A 336 -13.52 -24.13 -1.91
N GLY A 337 -14.58 -24.93 -1.75
CA GLY A 337 -15.43 -24.95 -0.56
C GLY A 337 -16.74 -24.18 -0.72
N GLU A 338 -17.62 -24.31 0.28
CA GLU A 338 -18.90 -23.61 0.36
C GLU A 338 -18.68 -22.11 0.52
N ASP A 339 -17.75 -21.71 1.39
CA ASP A 339 -17.36 -20.31 1.55
C ASP A 339 -16.41 -19.81 0.45
N GLY A 340 -15.91 -20.73 -0.40
CA GLY A 340 -14.95 -20.45 -1.46
C GLY A 340 -13.56 -20.06 -0.97
N PHE A 341 -13.24 -20.43 0.28
CA PHE A 341 -12.03 -20.08 1.01
C PHE A 341 -11.53 -21.25 1.88
N GLY A 342 -11.77 -22.48 1.42
CA GLY A 342 -11.35 -23.69 2.10
C GLY A 342 -12.16 -24.05 3.35
N ASP A 343 -13.32 -23.43 3.60
CA ASP A 343 -14.26 -23.77 4.68
C ASP A 343 -13.65 -23.78 6.10
N PHE A 344 -12.64 -22.95 6.38
CA PHE A 344 -12.04 -22.89 7.72
C PHE A 344 -12.70 -21.82 8.60
N ASN A 345 -12.75 -22.10 9.90
CA ASN A 345 -13.38 -21.18 10.85
C ASN A 345 -12.52 -19.92 11.05
N PHE A 346 -12.97 -18.79 10.49
CA PHE A 346 -12.32 -17.50 10.70
C PHE A 346 -12.51 -17.05 12.15
N THR A 347 -11.41 -16.79 12.84
CA THR A 347 -11.43 -16.24 14.21
C THR A 347 -11.76 -14.74 14.27
N GLN A 348 -11.88 -14.09 13.11
CA GLN A 348 -12.21 -12.67 12.92
C GLN A 348 -13.09 -12.53 11.67
N GLU A 349 -14.04 -11.60 11.68
CA GLU A 349 -14.85 -11.32 10.49
C GLU A 349 -14.00 -10.65 9.41
N ILE A 350 -13.98 -11.21 8.19
CA ILE A 350 -13.31 -10.60 7.04
C ILE A 350 -14.26 -9.55 6.45
N ILE A 351 -14.01 -8.29 6.78
CA ILE A 351 -14.76 -7.13 6.30
C ILE A 351 -13.85 -6.32 5.38
N THR A 352 -14.22 -6.19 4.11
CA THR A 352 -13.61 -5.19 3.21
C THR A 352 -14.61 -4.08 2.90
N LYS A 353 -14.12 -2.84 2.80
CA LYS A 353 -14.96 -1.69 2.46
C LYS A 353 -15.26 -1.70 0.97
N VAL A 354 -16.48 -2.14 0.63
CA VAL A 354 -17.03 -1.97 -0.72
C VAL A 354 -17.21 -0.49 -1.01
N ASP A 355 -16.76 -0.07 -2.18
CA ASP A 355 -17.22 1.17 -2.78
C ASP A 355 -18.48 0.87 -3.60
N GLU A 356 -19.63 1.31 -3.07
CA GLU A 356 -20.95 1.12 -3.67
C GLU A 356 -21.36 2.31 -4.56
N THR A 357 -20.51 3.35 -4.68
CA THR A 357 -20.83 4.57 -5.45
C THR A 357 -20.95 4.28 -6.96
N LYS A 358 -20.21 3.28 -7.46
CA LYS A 358 -20.19 2.87 -8.87
C LYS A 358 -20.03 1.35 -9.00
N ARG A 359 -20.65 0.79 -10.05
CA ARG A 359 -20.43 -0.60 -10.45
C ARG A 359 -19.09 -0.75 -11.16
N ALA A 360 -18.40 -1.87 -10.97
CA ALA A 360 -17.06 -2.09 -11.49
C ALA A 360 -16.88 -1.76 -13.00
N PRO A 361 -17.81 -2.09 -13.92
CA PRO A 361 -17.67 -1.72 -15.34
C PRO A 361 -17.59 -0.21 -15.59
N VAL A 362 -18.33 0.60 -14.83
CA VAL A 362 -18.29 2.08 -14.93
C VAL A 362 -16.93 2.59 -14.45
N VAL A 363 -16.43 2.04 -13.35
CA VAL A 363 -15.12 2.42 -12.78
C VAL A 363 -13.98 2.03 -13.71
N LEU A 364 -14.05 0.87 -14.36
CA LEU A 364 -13.07 0.47 -15.36
C LEU A 364 -13.02 1.48 -16.51
N VAL A 365 -14.18 1.90 -17.03
CA VAL A 365 -14.27 2.94 -18.08
C VAL A 365 -13.69 4.28 -17.60
N ASP A 366 -14.05 4.73 -16.39
CA ASP A 366 -13.52 5.97 -15.82
C ASP A 366 -12.00 5.94 -15.63
N LEU A 367 -11.45 4.82 -15.13
CA LEU A 367 -10.02 4.66 -14.88
C LEU A 367 -9.21 4.68 -16.18
N VAL A 368 -9.59 3.89 -17.19
CA VAL A 368 -8.83 3.85 -18.45
C VAL A 368 -8.95 5.18 -19.22
N LYS A 369 -10.08 5.90 -19.11
CA LYS A 369 -10.23 7.22 -19.75
C LYS A 369 -9.48 8.32 -19.02
N LYS A 370 -9.26 8.17 -17.71
CA LYS A 370 -8.45 9.09 -16.90
C LYS A 370 -6.94 8.86 -17.08
N TYR A 371 -6.53 7.62 -17.31
CA TYR A 371 -5.13 7.19 -17.45
C TYR A 371 -4.92 6.35 -18.74
N PRO A 372 -5.12 6.95 -19.94
CA PRO A 372 -5.13 6.23 -21.20
C PRO A 372 -3.73 5.71 -21.56
N GLY A 373 -3.64 4.40 -21.80
CA GLY A 373 -2.38 3.71 -22.11
C GLY A 373 -1.58 3.27 -20.88
N GLU A 374 -2.01 3.62 -19.67
CA GLU A 374 -1.30 3.31 -18.41
C GLU A 374 -1.90 2.10 -17.67
N VAL A 375 -3.23 1.94 -17.70
CA VAL A 375 -3.94 0.92 -16.92
C VAL A 375 -3.86 -0.46 -17.56
N THR A 376 -3.12 -1.39 -16.95
CA THR A 376 -3.24 -2.83 -17.24
C THR A 376 -4.41 -3.41 -16.46
N ILE A 377 -5.26 -4.18 -17.13
CA ILE A 377 -6.37 -4.93 -16.53
C ILE A 377 -6.00 -6.41 -16.55
N VAL A 378 -6.08 -7.08 -15.39
CA VAL A 378 -5.92 -8.54 -15.29
C VAL A 378 -7.26 -9.15 -14.91
N THR A 379 -7.76 -10.10 -15.69
CA THR A 379 -9.02 -10.79 -15.43
C THR A 379 -8.76 -12.22 -15.00
N LEU A 380 -8.99 -12.47 -13.71
CA LEU A 380 -8.89 -13.78 -13.05
C LEU A 380 -10.26 -14.48 -12.96
N GLY A 381 -11.26 -13.98 -13.67
CA GLY A 381 -12.64 -14.46 -13.63
C GLY A 381 -13.35 -14.21 -14.96
N PRO A 382 -14.64 -14.58 -15.07
CA PRO A 382 -15.44 -14.37 -16.28
C PRO A 382 -15.39 -12.92 -16.78
N LEU A 383 -15.38 -12.76 -18.11
CA LEU A 383 -15.17 -11.47 -18.77
C LEU A 383 -16.39 -10.52 -18.71
N THR A 384 -17.45 -10.87 -17.96
CA THR A 384 -18.71 -10.11 -17.87
C THR A 384 -18.50 -8.62 -17.63
N ASN A 385 -17.62 -8.24 -16.70
CA ASN A 385 -17.36 -6.82 -16.41
C ASN A 385 -16.62 -6.09 -17.56
N ILE A 386 -15.77 -6.80 -18.31
CA ILE A 386 -15.07 -6.28 -19.48
C ILE A 386 -16.05 -6.08 -20.64
N ALA A 387 -16.95 -7.04 -20.85
CA ALA A 387 -18.00 -6.94 -21.86
C ALA A 387 -18.98 -5.79 -21.57
N VAL A 388 -19.42 -5.63 -20.31
CA VAL A 388 -20.27 -4.48 -19.91
C VAL A 388 -19.51 -3.16 -20.06
N ALA A 389 -18.23 -3.08 -19.68
CA ALA A 389 -17.43 -1.86 -19.87
C ALA A 389 -17.26 -1.51 -21.36
N SER A 390 -17.07 -2.51 -22.21
CA SER A 390 -16.97 -2.36 -23.68
C SER A 390 -18.31 -1.94 -24.31
N ALA A 391 -19.44 -2.36 -23.74
CA ALA A 391 -20.76 -1.92 -24.15
C ALA A 391 -21.08 -0.47 -23.70
N LEU A 392 -20.53 -0.02 -22.56
CA LEU A 392 -20.66 1.35 -22.06
C LEU A 392 -19.78 2.35 -22.82
N GLU A 393 -18.58 1.94 -23.23
CA GLU A 393 -17.65 2.75 -24.04
C GLU A 393 -16.99 1.83 -25.08
N PRO A 394 -17.38 1.88 -26.37
CA PRO A 394 -16.83 1.01 -27.40
C PRO A 394 -15.31 1.12 -27.63
N ARG A 395 -14.67 2.21 -27.16
CA ARG A 395 -13.19 2.36 -27.20
C ARG A 395 -12.50 1.96 -25.89
N PHE A 396 -13.22 1.39 -24.93
CA PHE A 396 -12.74 1.04 -23.59
C PHE A 396 -11.39 0.29 -23.63
N LEU A 397 -11.32 -0.80 -24.39
CA LEU A 397 -10.09 -1.60 -24.47
C LEU A 397 -8.94 -0.90 -25.22
N CYS A 398 -9.24 0.06 -26.09
CA CYS A 398 -8.22 0.89 -26.75
C CYS A 398 -7.50 1.81 -25.77
N TYR A 399 -8.15 2.22 -24.67
CA TYR A 399 -7.55 3.05 -23.62
C TYR A 399 -6.72 2.28 -22.59
N THR A 400 -6.79 0.95 -22.56
CA THR A 400 -5.95 0.14 -21.65
C THR A 400 -4.47 0.27 -22.04
N LYS A 401 -3.56 -0.03 -21.11
CA LYS A 401 -2.18 -0.44 -21.42
C LYS A 401 -2.19 -1.85 -22.02
N GLN A 402 -2.82 -2.79 -21.32
CA GLN A 402 -2.94 -4.19 -21.69
C GLN A 402 -4.18 -4.81 -21.03
N LEU A 403 -4.75 -5.84 -21.66
CA LEU A 403 -5.69 -6.76 -21.04
C LEU A 403 -5.00 -8.13 -20.96
N ILE A 404 -4.91 -8.69 -19.76
CA ILE A 404 -4.34 -10.02 -19.48
C ILE A 404 -5.47 -10.89 -18.94
N ILE A 405 -5.72 -12.03 -19.59
CA ILE A 405 -6.86 -12.90 -19.33
C ILE A 405 -6.35 -14.26 -18.86
N MET A 406 -6.74 -14.69 -17.67
CA MET A 406 -6.64 -16.10 -17.26
C MET A 406 -7.91 -16.82 -17.71
N GLY A 407 -7.76 -17.79 -18.61
CA GLY A 407 -8.86 -18.66 -18.99
C GLY A 407 -8.75 -19.26 -20.39
N SER A 408 -9.79 -19.96 -20.79
CA SER A 408 -9.85 -20.78 -22.01
C SER A 408 -8.91 -21.99 -22.05
N SER A 409 -9.23 -22.91 -22.95
CA SER A 409 -8.34 -23.94 -23.48
C SER A 409 -8.24 -23.75 -25.00
N VAL A 410 -7.05 -23.99 -25.56
CA VAL A 410 -6.62 -23.57 -26.90
C VAL A 410 -5.93 -24.73 -27.65
N GLN A 411 -5.93 -25.94 -27.09
CA GLN A 411 -5.42 -27.15 -27.74
C GLN A 411 -6.45 -27.77 -28.71
N SER A 412 -5.96 -28.47 -29.74
CA SER A 412 -6.76 -28.95 -30.88
C SER A 412 -7.23 -30.40 -30.74
N GLU A 413 -8.55 -30.59 -30.71
CA GLU A 413 -9.36 -31.75 -31.19
C GLU A 413 -9.01 -33.21 -30.84
N SER A 414 -7.86 -33.55 -30.25
CA SER A 414 -7.42 -34.95 -30.08
C SER A 414 -7.77 -35.60 -28.73
N ASP A 415 -8.47 -34.90 -27.84
CA ASP A 415 -8.94 -35.44 -26.54
C ASP A 415 -10.47 -35.44 -26.52
N GLU A 416 -11.07 -36.63 -26.33
CA GLU A 416 -12.53 -36.82 -26.32
C GLU A 416 -13.22 -36.10 -25.13
N SER A 417 -12.44 -35.50 -24.21
CA SER A 417 -12.94 -34.64 -23.15
C SER A 417 -12.50 -33.17 -23.34
N LEU A 418 -13.18 -32.44 -24.23
CA LEU A 418 -13.14 -30.97 -24.30
C LEU A 418 -13.68 -30.35 -22.98
N LYS A 419 -12.86 -30.37 -21.94
CA LYS A 419 -13.13 -29.73 -20.65
C LYS A 419 -12.97 -28.22 -20.81
N LEU A 420 -14.10 -27.56 -21.05
CA LEU A 420 -14.21 -26.12 -21.07
C LEU A 420 -13.56 -25.52 -19.82
N GLU A 421 -12.83 -24.42 -20.00
CA GLU A 421 -12.25 -23.68 -18.89
C GLU A 421 -13.36 -22.86 -18.19
N PHE A 422 -13.33 -22.84 -16.87
CA PHE A 422 -14.40 -22.31 -16.02
C PHE A 422 -14.76 -20.84 -16.31
N ASN A 423 -13.78 -19.93 -16.36
CA ASN A 423 -14.03 -18.50 -16.57
C ASN A 423 -14.74 -18.28 -17.91
N PHE A 424 -14.35 -19.04 -18.95
CA PHE A 424 -14.95 -18.96 -20.28
C PHE A 424 -16.32 -19.65 -20.39
N GLU A 425 -16.55 -20.79 -19.70
CA GLU A 425 -17.85 -21.48 -19.70
C GLU A 425 -18.96 -20.65 -19.03
N GLN A 426 -18.62 -19.91 -17.96
CA GLN A 426 -19.62 -19.17 -17.17
C GLN A 426 -20.31 -18.05 -17.96
N ASP A 427 -19.61 -17.36 -18.87
CA ASP A 427 -20.18 -16.27 -19.67
C ASP A 427 -19.61 -16.18 -21.11
N PRO A 428 -20.01 -17.10 -22.02
CA PRO A 428 -19.52 -17.14 -23.40
C PRO A 428 -19.86 -15.88 -24.21
N GLU A 429 -20.99 -15.22 -23.91
CA GLU A 429 -21.35 -13.93 -24.51
C GLU A 429 -20.34 -12.84 -24.14
N SER A 430 -19.87 -12.82 -22.89
CA SER A 430 -18.83 -11.86 -22.48
C SER A 430 -17.50 -12.10 -23.17
N ASN A 431 -17.14 -13.36 -23.45
CA ASN A 431 -15.96 -13.70 -24.24
C ASN A 431 -16.11 -13.15 -25.66
N TRP A 432 -17.24 -13.44 -26.33
CA TRP A 432 -17.53 -12.96 -27.67
C TRP A 432 -17.47 -11.43 -27.79
N ILE A 433 -18.09 -10.71 -26.84
CA ILE A 433 -18.05 -9.24 -26.83
C ILE A 433 -16.62 -8.74 -26.64
N THR A 434 -15.86 -9.33 -25.70
CA THR A 434 -14.49 -8.90 -25.42
C THR A 434 -13.60 -9.04 -26.66
N PHE A 435 -13.49 -10.24 -27.24
CA PHE A 435 -12.62 -10.53 -28.38
C PHE A 435 -13.04 -9.88 -29.72
N ASN A 436 -14.27 -9.35 -29.82
CA ASN A 436 -14.75 -8.62 -31.00
C ASN A 436 -14.88 -7.09 -30.79
N SER A 437 -14.64 -6.57 -29.59
CA SER A 437 -14.81 -5.14 -29.29
C SER A 437 -13.61 -4.26 -29.66
N THR A 438 -12.45 -4.86 -30.00
CA THR A 438 -11.26 -4.11 -30.42
C THR A 438 -10.34 -4.94 -31.31
N ASN A 439 -9.53 -4.26 -32.13
CA ASN A 439 -8.43 -4.85 -32.88
C ASN A 439 -7.11 -4.87 -32.08
N LYS A 440 -7.14 -4.52 -30.79
CA LYS A 440 -5.98 -4.52 -29.92
C LYS A 440 -5.74 -5.92 -29.35
N VAL A 441 -4.58 -6.50 -29.66
CA VAL A 441 -4.17 -7.83 -29.17
C VAL A 441 -4.23 -7.93 -27.64
N HIS A 442 -5.03 -8.88 -27.13
CA HIS A 442 -5.13 -9.23 -25.71
C HIS A 442 -4.16 -10.35 -25.33
N THR A 443 -3.61 -10.36 -24.12
CA THR A 443 -2.81 -11.50 -23.67
C THR A 443 -3.70 -12.54 -23.03
N LEU A 444 -3.73 -13.76 -23.59
CA LEU A 444 -4.42 -14.90 -23.01
C LEU A 444 -3.40 -15.86 -22.39
N PHE A 445 -3.59 -16.17 -21.11
CA PHE A 445 -2.88 -17.22 -20.38
C PHE A 445 -3.84 -18.41 -20.20
N PRO A 446 -3.74 -19.45 -21.04
CA PRO A 446 -4.71 -20.54 -21.06
C PRO A 446 -4.43 -21.60 -20.00
N ILE A 447 -5.47 -22.35 -19.63
CA ILE A 447 -5.35 -23.45 -18.65
C ILE A 447 -4.39 -24.55 -19.12
N ASP A 448 -4.21 -24.70 -20.44
CA ASP A 448 -3.28 -25.65 -21.03
C ASP A 448 -1.83 -25.36 -20.64
N THR A 449 -1.46 -24.07 -20.56
CA THR A 449 -0.12 -23.66 -20.12
C THR A 449 0.06 -23.86 -18.62
N VAL A 450 -0.98 -23.71 -17.80
CA VAL A 450 -0.90 -24.08 -16.38
C VAL A 450 -0.63 -25.58 -16.24
N ARG A 451 -1.42 -26.41 -16.94
CA ARG A 451 -1.35 -27.87 -16.87
C ARG A 451 -0.07 -28.45 -17.49
N SER A 452 0.55 -27.77 -18.44
CA SER A 452 1.87 -28.16 -18.97
C SER A 452 3.05 -27.80 -18.05
N HIS A 453 2.82 -27.04 -16.97
CA HIS A 453 3.82 -26.65 -15.97
C HIS A 453 3.45 -27.13 -14.56
N PRO A 454 3.22 -28.44 -14.35
CA PRO A 454 2.74 -28.98 -13.08
C PRO A 454 3.71 -28.68 -11.93
N ILE A 455 3.16 -28.33 -10.76
CA ILE A 455 3.91 -28.22 -9.52
C ILE A 455 3.51 -29.38 -8.60
N SER A 456 4.47 -30.21 -8.23
CA SER A 456 4.21 -31.35 -7.34
C SER A 456 3.82 -30.89 -5.93
N LYS A 457 3.09 -31.74 -5.18
CA LYS A 457 2.73 -31.46 -3.78
C LYS A 457 3.95 -31.31 -2.86
N ASP A 458 5.10 -31.87 -3.24
CA ASP A 458 6.35 -31.70 -2.48
C ASP A 458 7.06 -30.39 -2.82
N GLU A 459 7.07 -29.94 -4.07
CA GLU A 459 7.53 -28.59 -4.41
C GLU A 459 6.66 -27.50 -3.77
N HIS A 460 5.34 -27.69 -3.74
CA HIS A 460 4.42 -26.83 -2.99
C HIS A 460 4.85 -26.73 -1.50
N LYS A 461 5.12 -27.86 -0.82
CA LYS A 461 5.65 -27.84 0.56
C LYS A 461 7.00 -27.10 0.65
N MET A 462 7.92 -27.31 -0.30
CA MET A 462 9.23 -26.62 -0.30
C MET A 462 9.10 -25.11 -0.47
N ILE A 463 8.14 -24.65 -1.27
CA ILE A 463 7.82 -23.22 -1.41
C ILE A 463 7.23 -22.70 -0.10
N PHE A 464 6.19 -23.36 0.43
CA PHE A 464 5.49 -22.94 1.64
C PHE A 464 6.39 -22.93 2.89
N ASN A 465 7.37 -23.82 2.98
CA ASN A 465 8.37 -23.84 4.06
C ASN A 465 9.34 -22.65 4.05
N LYS A 466 9.49 -21.95 2.91
CA LYS A 466 10.26 -20.70 2.82
C LYS A 466 9.44 -19.47 3.16
N LEU A 467 8.11 -19.59 3.14
CA LEU A 467 7.22 -18.50 3.45
C LEU A 467 7.14 -18.29 4.95
N LYS A 468 6.93 -17.05 5.33
CA LYS A 468 6.58 -16.67 6.69
C LYS A 468 5.41 -17.50 7.22
N ALA A 469 5.57 -18.09 8.40
CA ALA A 469 4.63 -19.06 8.97
C ALA A 469 3.16 -18.61 8.98
N SER A 470 2.88 -17.30 9.12
CA SER A 470 1.52 -16.76 9.06
C SER A 470 0.91 -16.81 7.67
N PHE A 471 1.68 -16.51 6.61
CA PHE A 471 1.21 -16.57 5.23
C PHE A 471 1.10 -18.03 4.77
N ALA A 472 2.11 -18.86 5.06
CA ALA A 472 2.08 -20.30 4.79
C ALA A 472 0.83 -20.97 5.37
N LYS A 473 0.53 -20.72 6.65
CA LYS A 473 -0.65 -21.27 7.34
C LYS A 473 -1.96 -20.77 6.73
N PHE A 474 -2.05 -19.49 6.39
CA PHE A 474 -3.26 -18.90 5.83
C PHE A 474 -3.57 -19.40 4.42
N LEU A 475 -2.57 -19.40 3.52
CA LEU A 475 -2.69 -19.94 2.17
C LEU A 475 -3.05 -21.43 2.19
N TYR A 476 -2.39 -22.21 3.05
CA TYR A 476 -2.68 -23.64 3.20
C TYR A 476 -4.14 -23.88 3.62
N LEU A 477 -4.66 -23.08 4.56
CA LEU A 477 -6.05 -23.19 4.99
C LEU A 477 -7.05 -22.73 3.92
N ALA A 478 -6.73 -21.68 3.16
CA ALA A 478 -7.56 -21.17 2.08
C ALA A 478 -7.67 -22.14 0.89
N GLU A 479 -6.55 -22.78 0.53
CA GLU A 479 -6.47 -23.63 -0.66
C GLU A 479 -6.84 -25.11 -0.39
N ARG A 480 -6.88 -25.56 0.88
CA ARG A 480 -6.97 -27.00 1.25
C ARG A 480 -8.06 -27.80 0.50
N VAL A 481 -9.27 -27.25 0.36
CA VAL A 481 -10.40 -27.96 -0.26
C VAL A 481 -10.20 -28.17 -1.76
N ALA A 482 -9.51 -27.24 -2.44
CA ALA A 482 -9.11 -27.41 -3.83
C ALA A 482 -7.87 -28.32 -3.94
N PHE A 483 -6.89 -28.13 -3.06
CA PHE A 483 -5.63 -28.89 -3.04
C PHE A 483 -5.81 -30.39 -2.76
N GLU A 484 -6.85 -30.78 -2.02
CA GLU A 484 -7.25 -32.18 -1.83
C GLU A 484 -7.79 -32.82 -3.13
N LYS A 485 -8.46 -32.03 -3.98
CA LYS A 485 -9.07 -32.49 -5.25
C LYS A 485 -8.08 -32.55 -6.42
N GLN A 486 -6.92 -31.93 -6.28
CA GLN A 486 -5.88 -31.83 -7.32
C GLN A 486 -4.79 -32.89 -7.15
N GLU A 487 -4.19 -33.34 -8.26
CA GLU A 487 -2.96 -34.15 -8.24
C GLU A 487 -1.71 -33.25 -8.13
N PHE A 488 -1.66 -32.21 -8.96
CA PHE A 488 -0.64 -31.16 -8.98
C PHE A 488 -1.23 -29.82 -8.51
N TRP A 489 -0.42 -28.97 -7.89
CA TRP A 489 -0.85 -27.63 -7.52
C TRP A 489 -0.96 -26.77 -8.79
N GLU A 490 -2.18 -26.28 -9.10
CA GLU A 490 -2.48 -25.47 -10.28
C GLU A 490 -2.83 -24.01 -9.89
N PRO A 491 -1.85 -23.16 -9.48
CA PRO A 491 -2.08 -21.78 -9.04
C PRO A 491 -2.29 -20.82 -10.23
N SER A 492 -3.27 -21.13 -11.07
CA SER A 492 -3.58 -20.49 -12.36
C SER A 492 -3.61 -18.95 -12.30
N ASP A 493 -4.35 -18.42 -11.32
CA ASP A 493 -4.54 -16.98 -11.15
C ASP A 493 -3.25 -16.27 -10.70
N ALA A 494 -2.41 -16.93 -9.88
CA ALA A 494 -1.11 -16.39 -9.45
C ALA A 494 -0.08 -16.39 -10.58
N MET A 495 -0.08 -17.43 -11.43
CA MET A 495 0.75 -17.48 -12.63
C MET A 495 0.36 -16.37 -13.62
N ALA A 496 -0.94 -16.16 -13.85
CA ALA A 496 -1.45 -15.07 -14.69
C ALA A 496 -1.04 -13.67 -14.17
N MET A 497 -1.11 -13.46 -12.85
CA MET A 497 -0.67 -12.22 -12.21
C MET A 497 0.84 -12.00 -12.31
N THR A 498 1.61 -13.08 -12.28
CA THR A 498 3.06 -13.00 -12.46
C THR A 498 3.43 -12.48 -13.85
N ILE A 499 2.68 -12.84 -14.90
CA ILE A 499 2.90 -12.32 -16.28
C ILE A 499 2.74 -10.79 -16.33
N MET A 500 1.87 -10.22 -15.50
CA MET A 500 1.70 -8.76 -15.44
C MET A 500 2.91 -8.08 -14.79
N LEU A 501 3.48 -8.70 -13.75
CA LEU A 501 4.51 -8.10 -12.88
C LEU A 501 5.94 -8.37 -13.33
N LYS A 502 6.19 -9.52 -13.95
CA LYS A 502 7.44 -9.94 -14.58
C LYS A 502 7.15 -10.50 -15.97
N PRO A 503 6.83 -9.66 -16.99
CA PRO A 503 6.49 -10.11 -18.34
C PRO A 503 7.56 -11.00 -19.01
N GLU A 504 8.82 -10.86 -18.61
CA GLU A 504 9.95 -11.71 -19.00
C GLU A 504 9.82 -13.19 -18.60
N ILE A 505 8.83 -13.53 -17.77
CA ILE A 505 8.51 -14.90 -17.39
C ILE A 505 7.92 -15.72 -18.55
N VAL A 506 7.36 -15.04 -19.56
CA VAL A 506 6.85 -15.66 -20.78
C VAL A 506 8.02 -16.10 -21.66
N LYS A 507 8.19 -17.42 -21.83
CA LYS A 507 9.25 -17.99 -22.69
C LYS A 507 8.81 -18.12 -24.14
N LYS A 508 7.52 -18.38 -24.37
CA LYS A 508 6.95 -18.53 -25.71
C LYS A 508 5.52 -18.03 -25.74
N SER A 509 5.20 -17.28 -26.78
CA SER A 509 3.83 -16.89 -27.14
C SER A 509 3.71 -16.73 -28.65
N PHE A 510 2.48 -16.71 -29.16
CA PHE A 510 2.18 -16.41 -30.56
C PHE A 510 0.93 -15.53 -30.64
N GLU A 511 0.82 -14.74 -31.70
CA GLU A 511 -0.38 -13.95 -31.99
C GLU A 511 -1.29 -14.68 -32.96
N THR A 512 -2.60 -14.59 -32.74
CA THR A 512 -3.62 -15.28 -33.53
C THR A 512 -4.98 -14.59 -33.40
N THR A 513 -5.96 -15.09 -34.14
CA THR A 513 -7.36 -14.69 -33.97
C THR A 513 -8.08 -15.76 -33.16
N LEU A 514 -8.57 -15.41 -31.98
CA LEU A 514 -9.49 -16.24 -31.21
C LEU A 514 -10.93 -15.88 -31.53
N VAL A 515 -11.72 -16.91 -31.82
CA VAL A 515 -13.17 -16.80 -32.05
C VAL A 515 -13.90 -17.59 -30.96
N PRO A 516 -14.51 -16.92 -29.97
CA PRO A 516 -15.30 -17.60 -28.94
C PRO A 516 -16.53 -18.32 -29.52
N VAL A 517 -16.88 -19.47 -28.98
CA VAL A 517 -18.01 -20.28 -29.44
C VAL A 517 -19.26 -19.99 -28.60
N LEU A 518 -20.33 -19.50 -29.25
CA LEU A 518 -21.57 -19.09 -28.58
C LEU A 518 -22.68 -20.16 -28.54
N VAL A 519 -22.60 -21.20 -29.37
CA VAL A 519 -23.69 -22.17 -29.61
C VAL A 519 -23.16 -23.59 -29.83
N GLY A 520 -24.02 -24.59 -29.61
CA GLY A 520 -23.67 -26.01 -29.72
C GLY A 520 -22.89 -26.53 -28.52
N ASP A 521 -22.42 -27.78 -28.61
CA ASP A 521 -21.80 -28.50 -27.49
C ASP A 521 -20.44 -27.90 -27.07
N ALA A 522 -19.76 -27.20 -28.00
CA ALA A 522 -18.53 -26.46 -27.75
C ALA A 522 -18.76 -25.03 -27.21
N ARG A 523 -19.99 -24.65 -26.84
CA ARG A 523 -20.32 -23.31 -26.33
C ARG A 523 -19.50 -22.97 -25.08
N GLY A 524 -18.68 -21.92 -25.16
CA GLY A 524 -17.70 -21.52 -24.15
C GLY A 524 -16.24 -21.84 -24.52
N ALA A 525 -16.01 -22.66 -25.55
CA ALA A 525 -14.67 -22.83 -26.11
C ALA A 525 -14.22 -21.60 -26.93
N VAL A 526 -12.96 -21.61 -27.38
CA VAL A 526 -12.47 -20.72 -28.43
C VAL A 526 -11.94 -21.54 -29.60
N ILE A 527 -12.07 -21.01 -30.81
CA ILE A 527 -11.43 -21.54 -32.01
C ILE A 527 -10.23 -20.64 -32.34
N VAL A 528 -9.10 -21.26 -32.68
CA VAL A 528 -7.92 -20.58 -33.21
C VAL A 528 -8.08 -20.45 -34.72
N ASP A 529 -8.40 -19.26 -35.22
CA ASP A 529 -8.40 -18.97 -36.65
C ASP A 529 -7.00 -18.51 -37.10
N SER A 530 -6.25 -19.46 -37.64
CA SER A 530 -4.92 -19.28 -38.19
C SER A 530 -4.90 -18.69 -39.61
N ASN A 531 -6.05 -18.52 -40.27
CA ASN A 531 -6.14 -17.95 -41.62
C ASN A 531 -6.34 -16.44 -41.61
N ASN A 532 -6.81 -15.87 -40.49
CA ASN A 532 -7.03 -14.43 -40.36
C ASN A 532 -5.75 -13.68 -39.95
N THR A 533 -5.41 -12.65 -40.73
CA THR A 533 -4.21 -11.81 -40.55
C THR A 533 -4.38 -10.68 -39.52
N ALA A 534 -5.60 -10.42 -39.05
CA ALA A 534 -5.90 -9.42 -38.02
C ALA A 534 -6.05 -10.08 -36.64
N HIS A 535 -4.94 -10.28 -35.95
CA HIS A 535 -4.90 -10.95 -34.65
C HIS A 535 -5.56 -10.12 -33.54
N ASN A 536 -6.33 -10.79 -32.67
CA ASN A 536 -6.97 -10.20 -31.48
C ASN A 536 -6.41 -10.77 -30.16
N ALA A 537 -5.56 -11.81 -30.21
CA ALA A 537 -5.03 -12.47 -29.02
C ALA A 537 -3.55 -12.87 -29.19
N ARG A 538 -2.78 -12.73 -28.11
CA ARG A 538 -1.45 -13.29 -27.90
C ARG A 538 -1.56 -14.42 -26.90
N ILE A 539 -1.40 -15.64 -27.37
CA ILE A 539 -1.52 -16.86 -26.57
C ILE A 539 -0.17 -17.17 -25.94
N ILE A 540 -0.11 -17.23 -24.62
CA ILE A 540 1.06 -17.75 -23.91
C ILE A 540 1.12 -19.27 -24.11
N GLN A 541 2.30 -19.82 -24.39
CA GLN A 541 2.52 -21.26 -24.55
C GLN A 541 3.48 -21.83 -23.50
N ASP A 542 4.45 -21.05 -23.04
CA ASP A 542 5.58 -21.51 -22.21
C ASP A 542 5.96 -20.44 -21.16
N PHE A 543 6.28 -20.89 -19.94
CA PHE A 543 6.29 -20.06 -18.73
C PHE A 543 7.42 -20.49 -17.76
N ASP A 544 8.23 -19.53 -17.29
CA ASP A 544 9.35 -19.82 -16.38
C ASP A 544 8.90 -20.22 -14.97
N LEU A 545 8.68 -21.52 -14.80
CA LEU A 545 8.25 -22.09 -13.53
C LEU A 545 9.27 -21.89 -12.40
N ILE A 546 10.56 -21.73 -12.72
CA ILE A 546 11.62 -21.49 -11.71
C ILE A 546 11.55 -20.05 -11.23
N ALA A 547 11.46 -19.09 -12.15
CA ALA A 547 11.30 -17.67 -11.82
C ALA A 547 10.02 -17.43 -11.00
N PHE A 548 8.91 -18.12 -11.34
CA PHE A 548 7.66 -18.07 -10.58
C PHE A 548 7.83 -18.55 -9.13
N LYS A 549 8.43 -19.72 -8.91
CA LYS A 549 8.67 -20.30 -7.58
C LYS A 549 9.59 -19.40 -6.72
N ASN A 550 10.59 -18.79 -7.35
CA ASN A 550 11.47 -17.83 -6.70
C ASN A 550 10.71 -16.55 -6.32
N LEU A 551 9.88 -16.01 -7.22
CA LEU A 551 9.10 -14.80 -6.98
C LEU A 551 8.03 -14.97 -5.89
N ILE A 552 7.36 -16.13 -5.82
CA ILE A 552 6.48 -16.47 -4.68
C ILE A 552 7.27 -16.39 -3.37
N SER A 553 8.50 -16.92 -3.35
CA SER A 553 9.35 -16.85 -2.16
C SER A 553 9.73 -15.39 -1.84
N GLU A 554 10.18 -14.63 -2.84
CA GLU A 554 10.57 -13.21 -2.76
C GLU A 554 9.47 -12.32 -2.18
N CYS A 555 8.19 -12.58 -2.51
CA CYS A 555 7.06 -11.76 -2.06
C CYS A 555 6.41 -12.21 -0.74
N LEU A 556 6.73 -13.41 -0.21
CA LEU A 556 5.99 -14.04 0.91
C LEU A 556 6.87 -14.61 2.04
N SER A 557 8.20 -14.59 1.91
CA SER A 557 9.14 -14.77 3.02
C SER A 557 9.14 -13.54 3.95
#